data_AF-A0A117PPC2-F1
#
_entry.id   AF-A0A117PPC2-F1
#
_cell.length_a   1.000
_cell.length_b   1.000
_cell.length_c   1.000
_cell.angle_alpha   90.00
_cell.angle_beta   90.00
_cell.angle_gamma   90.00
#
_symmetry.space_group_name_H-M   'P 1'
#
loop_
_entity.id
_entity.type
_entity.pdbx_description
1 polymer ?
#
loop_
_entity_poly.entity_id
_entity_poly.type
_entity_poly.pdbx_seq_one_letter_code
_entity_poly.pdbx_strand_id
1 'polypeptide(L)'
;MTGDGVNDAAALRAAHIGVAMGGTGTDVAKEAADMVLTDDDFSTIVRAVRAVREGRAIYANIVEFVRFQPATNIGAILTLLGASVAGLPAPLTAAQLLWINIIMDGPPAMAWAVDPAEDDVMRHQPRDSGERILDARRLIAISRAGAVMALGTVGLLAFARPWAGTDTALTMAFTTFVLFQLFNSFNARADQGPLLGRHRLRNRTLWWCLAGVLVVQIAAVQVRGAKRLVR
;
A
#
# COMPACT_ATOMS: atom_id res chain seq x y z
N MET A 1 17.14 16.92 17.47
CA MET A 1 18.26 17.38 18.32
C MET A 1 19.45 16.49 18.02
N THR A 2 20.66 17.03 18.06
CA THR A 2 21.88 16.24 17.90
C THR A 2 22.79 16.45 19.11
N GLY A 3 23.48 15.42 19.55
CA GLY A 3 24.34 15.49 20.73
C GLY A 3 25.27 14.30 20.86
N ASP A 4 26.27 14.43 21.71
CA ASP A 4 27.30 13.41 21.94
C ASP A 4 27.56 13.19 23.44
N GLY A 5 27.21 14.15 24.29
CA GLY A 5 27.43 14.10 25.73
C GLY A 5 26.23 13.64 26.55
N VAL A 6 26.51 13.24 27.80
CA VAL A 6 25.49 12.97 28.83
C VAL A 6 24.58 14.20 29.03
N ASN A 7 25.15 15.39 28.88
CA ASN A 7 24.43 16.66 29.00
C ASN A 7 23.35 16.84 27.92
N ASP A 8 23.51 16.18 26.75
CA ASP A 8 22.55 16.25 25.66
C ASP A 8 21.42 15.22 25.80
N ALA A 9 21.55 14.24 26.70
CA ALA A 9 20.62 13.12 26.82
C ALA A 9 19.16 13.56 27.03
N ALA A 10 18.93 14.57 27.87
CA ALA A 10 17.59 15.10 28.08
C ALA A 10 17.01 15.76 26.81
N ALA A 11 17.84 16.48 26.06
CA ALA A 11 17.43 17.15 24.83
C ALA A 11 17.25 16.18 23.66
N LEU A 12 18.08 15.14 23.59
CA LEU A 12 17.95 14.02 22.64
C LEU A 12 16.61 13.31 22.86
N ARG A 13 16.30 12.97 24.13
CA ARG A 13 15.07 12.28 24.49
C ARG A 13 13.81 13.13 24.31
N ALA A 14 13.91 14.45 24.46
CA ALA A 14 12.80 15.38 24.28
C ALA A 14 12.52 15.72 22.81
N ALA A 15 13.49 15.49 21.91
CA ALA A 15 13.30 15.76 20.50
C ALA A 15 12.41 14.73 19.83
N HIS A 16 11.70 15.12 18.77
CA HIS A 16 10.94 14.18 17.94
C HIS A 16 11.84 13.12 17.28
N ILE A 17 13.10 13.48 16.99
CA ILE A 17 14.18 12.59 16.59
C ILE A 17 15.47 13.11 17.24
N GLY A 18 16.06 12.33 18.14
CA GLY A 18 17.39 12.51 18.70
C GLY A 18 18.46 11.79 17.86
N VAL A 19 19.57 12.46 17.56
CA VAL A 19 20.68 11.88 16.78
C VAL A 19 21.97 11.94 17.60
N ALA A 20 22.58 10.79 17.89
CA ALA A 20 23.82 10.68 18.64
C ALA A 20 25.02 10.26 17.78
N MET A 21 26.23 10.65 18.22
CA MET A 21 27.49 10.22 17.62
C MET A 21 27.87 8.81 18.09
N GLY A 22 28.31 7.96 17.17
CA GLY A 22 28.57 6.54 17.40
C GLY A 22 29.94 6.24 18.00
N GLY A 23 31.01 6.90 17.54
CA GLY A 23 32.37 6.72 18.04
C GLY A 23 32.69 7.66 19.20
N THR A 24 32.41 8.95 19.03
CA THR A 24 32.73 10.05 19.95
C THR A 24 31.65 10.29 20.98
N GLY A 25 30.43 9.80 20.74
CA GLY A 25 29.33 9.94 21.68
C GLY A 25 29.46 9.02 22.89
N THR A 26 29.00 9.52 24.03
CA THR A 26 28.83 8.78 25.27
C THR A 26 27.73 7.72 25.13
N ASP A 27 27.83 6.62 25.87
CA ASP A 27 26.79 5.57 25.82
C ASP A 27 25.43 6.10 26.27
N VAL A 28 25.41 7.04 27.21
CA VAL A 28 24.17 7.71 27.65
C VAL A 28 23.53 8.52 26.51
N ALA A 29 24.32 9.21 25.69
CA ALA A 29 23.79 9.93 24.53
C ALA A 29 23.25 8.95 23.47
N LYS A 30 23.92 7.82 23.23
CA LYS A 30 23.48 6.78 22.29
C LYS A 30 22.18 6.11 22.73
N GLU A 31 22.04 5.79 24.02
CA GLU A 31 20.82 5.22 24.58
C GLU A 31 19.65 6.22 24.59
N ALA A 32 19.95 7.52 24.72
CA ALA A 32 18.92 8.56 24.72
C ALA A 32 18.42 8.93 23.31
N ALA A 33 19.16 8.61 22.25
CA ALA A 33 18.86 8.97 20.87
C ALA A 33 18.02 7.92 20.11
N ASP A 34 17.27 8.37 19.10
CA ASP A 34 16.51 7.49 18.19
C ASP A 34 17.37 6.99 17.01
N MET A 35 18.46 7.69 16.72
CA MET A 35 19.38 7.38 15.62
C MET A 35 20.83 7.59 16.06
N VAL A 36 21.72 6.66 15.68
CA VAL A 36 23.16 6.75 15.98
C VAL A 36 23.97 6.80 14.68
N LEU A 37 24.85 7.80 14.56
CA LEU A 37 25.76 7.96 13.43
C LEU A 37 27.03 7.15 13.66
N THR A 38 27.14 6.00 13.00
CA THR A 38 28.26 5.06 13.19
C THR A 38 29.64 5.58 12.75
N ASP A 39 29.70 6.66 11.97
CA ASP A 39 30.92 7.22 11.36
C ASP A 39 31.31 8.61 11.89
N ASP A 40 30.54 9.17 12.83
CA ASP A 40 30.80 10.47 13.47
C ASP A 40 30.98 11.67 12.53
N ASP A 41 30.55 11.56 11.28
CA ASP A 41 30.78 12.59 10.29
C ASP A 41 29.47 13.33 9.96
N PHE A 42 29.36 14.56 10.47
CA PHE A 42 28.29 15.49 10.12
C PHE A 42 28.41 16.01 8.69
N SER A 43 29.59 16.04 8.07
CA SER A 43 29.75 16.42 6.66
C SER A 43 29.18 15.36 5.70
N THR A 44 28.92 14.16 6.21
CA THR A 44 27.92 13.22 5.69
C THR A 44 26.48 13.69 5.95
N ILE A 45 26.22 15.00 5.91
CA ILE A 45 24.91 15.59 5.63
C ILE A 45 24.32 14.99 4.35
N VAL A 46 25.12 14.45 3.43
CA VAL A 46 24.63 13.61 2.31
C VAL A 46 23.89 12.36 2.79
N ARG A 47 24.30 11.73 3.92
CA ARG A 47 23.56 10.63 4.56
C ARG A 47 22.39 11.09 5.41
N ALA A 48 22.45 12.23 6.07
CA ALA A 48 21.26 12.81 6.72
C ALA A 48 20.20 13.19 5.68
N VAL A 49 20.61 13.80 4.57
CA VAL A 49 19.79 14.03 3.37
C VAL A 49 19.30 12.72 2.79
N ARG A 50 20.11 11.66 2.77
CA ARG A 50 19.68 10.33 2.33
C ARG A 50 18.67 9.70 3.29
N ALA A 51 18.85 9.81 4.60
CA ALA A 51 17.93 9.31 5.61
C ALA A 51 16.61 10.11 5.58
N VAL A 52 16.67 11.42 5.40
CA VAL A 52 15.49 12.28 5.19
C VAL A 52 14.83 11.93 3.85
N ARG A 53 15.59 11.69 2.79
CA ARG A 53 15.10 11.26 1.48
C ARG A 53 14.40 9.90 1.57
N GLU A 54 15.01 8.94 2.23
CA GLU A 54 14.47 7.60 2.48
C GLU A 54 13.22 7.69 3.37
N GLY A 55 13.25 8.50 4.43
CA GLY A 55 12.07 8.76 5.27
C GLY A 55 10.91 9.39 4.51
N ARG A 56 11.17 10.38 3.64
CA ARG A 56 10.16 10.97 2.75
C ARG A 56 9.62 9.96 1.75
N ALA A 57 10.48 9.11 1.19
CA ALA A 57 10.08 8.05 0.27
C ALA A 57 9.20 6.99 0.97
N ILE A 58 9.61 6.50 2.14
CA ILE A 58 8.84 5.56 2.95
C ILE A 58 7.47 6.17 3.29
N TYR A 59 7.43 7.44 3.69
CA TYR A 59 6.16 8.11 3.98
C TYR A 59 5.25 8.18 2.74
N ALA A 60 5.79 8.54 1.57
CA ALA A 60 5.03 8.55 0.33
C ALA A 60 4.47 7.15 0.00
N ASN A 61 5.30 6.11 0.14
CA ASN A 61 4.89 4.71 -0.07
C ASN A 61 3.79 4.28 0.92
N ILE A 62 3.87 4.70 2.19
CA ILE A 62 2.82 4.46 3.20
C ILE A 62 1.51 5.14 2.80
N VAL A 63 1.57 6.38 2.33
CA VAL A 63 0.38 7.12 1.86
C VAL A 63 -0.28 6.40 0.69
N GLU A 64 0.49 5.92 -0.28
CA GLU A 64 -0.04 5.13 -1.40
C GLU A 64 -0.69 3.84 -0.91
N PHE A 65 -0.03 3.11 -0.01
CA PHE A 65 -0.59 1.90 0.63
C PHE A 65 -1.90 2.16 1.36
N VAL A 66 -1.96 3.22 2.17
CA VAL A 66 -3.16 3.62 2.92
C VAL A 66 -4.26 4.17 2.00
N ARG A 67 -3.99 4.47 0.74
CA ARG A 67 -5.03 4.77 -0.26
C ARG A 67 -5.54 3.51 -0.96
N PHE A 68 -4.68 2.51 -1.12
CA PHE A 68 -5.05 1.24 -1.75
C PHE A 68 -5.85 0.32 -0.82
N GLN A 69 -5.30 -0.02 0.35
CA GLN A 69 -5.86 -1.06 1.22
C GLN A 69 -7.27 -0.72 1.73
N PRO A 70 -7.57 0.51 2.18
CA PRO A 70 -8.92 0.86 2.57
C PRO A 70 -9.88 0.88 1.37
N ALA A 71 -9.42 1.23 0.18
CA ALA A 71 -10.26 1.24 -1.02
C ALA A 71 -10.69 -0.18 -1.42
N THR A 72 -9.77 -1.16 -1.37
CA THR A 72 -10.09 -2.57 -1.63
C THR A 72 -11.02 -3.14 -0.56
N ASN A 73 -10.79 -2.83 0.72
CA ASN A 73 -11.67 -3.24 1.82
C ASN A 73 -13.07 -2.64 1.71
N ILE A 74 -13.19 -1.34 1.46
CA ILE A 74 -14.48 -0.68 1.23
C ILE A 74 -15.16 -1.29 0.00
N GLY A 75 -14.40 -1.54 -1.08
CA GLY A 75 -14.92 -2.22 -2.28
C GLY A 75 -15.48 -3.61 -1.98
N ALA A 76 -14.78 -4.42 -1.19
CA ALA A 76 -15.24 -5.76 -0.80
C ALA A 76 -16.52 -5.69 0.04
N ILE A 77 -16.56 -4.81 1.04
CA ILE A 77 -17.73 -4.59 1.89
C ILE A 77 -18.92 -4.14 1.05
N LEU A 78 -18.75 -3.13 0.20
CA LEU A 78 -19.80 -2.61 -0.67
C LEU A 78 -20.25 -3.65 -1.71
N THR A 79 -19.36 -4.52 -2.18
CA THR A 79 -19.71 -5.62 -3.10
C THR A 79 -20.64 -6.63 -2.42
N LEU A 80 -20.29 -7.05 -1.20
CA LEU A 80 -21.10 -7.98 -0.42
C LEU A 80 -22.45 -7.38 -0.05
N LEU A 81 -22.45 -6.15 0.46
CA LEU A 81 -23.68 -5.42 0.82
C LEU A 81 -24.54 -5.19 -0.41
N GLY A 82 -23.95 -4.75 -1.53
CA GLY A 82 -24.65 -4.49 -2.78
C GLY A 82 -25.30 -5.75 -3.35
N ALA A 83 -24.61 -6.89 -3.32
CA ALA A 83 -25.18 -8.16 -3.72
C ALA A 83 -26.31 -8.62 -2.79
N SER A 84 -26.13 -8.47 -1.47
CA SER A 84 -27.16 -8.82 -0.49
C SER A 84 -28.43 -7.99 -0.66
N VAL A 85 -28.31 -6.66 -0.83
CA VAL A 85 -29.44 -5.76 -1.09
C VAL A 85 -30.12 -6.07 -2.42
N ALA A 86 -29.36 -6.47 -3.44
CA ALA A 86 -29.90 -6.86 -4.74
C ALA A 86 -30.50 -8.29 -4.78
N GLY A 87 -30.48 -9.03 -3.66
CA GLY A 87 -30.95 -10.42 -3.61
C GLY A 87 -30.10 -11.39 -4.44
N LEU A 88 -28.84 -11.04 -4.70
CA LEU A 88 -27.88 -11.86 -5.44
C LEU A 88 -27.11 -12.79 -4.49
N PRO A 89 -26.63 -13.95 -4.98
CA PRO A 89 -25.74 -14.79 -4.19
C PRO A 89 -24.47 -14.02 -3.81
N ALA A 90 -23.88 -14.37 -2.67
CA ALA A 90 -22.66 -13.74 -2.17
C ALA A 90 -21.54 -13.83 -3.22
N PRO A 91 -21.03 -12.70 -3.76
CA PRO A 91 -20.05 -12.70 -4.85
C PRO A 91 -18.70 -13.28 -4.44
N LEU A 92 -18.38 -13.20 -3.15
CA LEU A 92 -17.10 -13.57 -2.56
C LEU A 92 -17.35 -14.41 -1.30
N THR A 93 -16.68 -15.55 -1.20
CA THR A 93 -16.66 -16.35 0.03
C THR A 93 -15.65 -15.80 1.05
N ALA A 94 -15.79 -16.18 2.33
CA ALA A 94 -14.80 -15.81 3.35
C ALA A 94 -13.39 -16.30 2.99
N ALA A 95 -13.26 -17.51 2.43
CA ALA A 95 -12.00 -18.05 1.96
C ALA A 95 -11.41 -17.23 0.79
N GLN A 96 -12.24 -16.81 -0.16
CA GLN A 96 -11.82 -15.93 -1.27
C GLN A 96 -11.34 -14.56 -0.78
N LEU A 97 -12.01 -13.99 0.24
CA LEU A 97 -11.58 -12.73 0.85
C LEU A 97 -10.25 -12.86 1.59
N LEU A 98 -10.05 -13.94 2.34
CA LEU A 98 -8.77 -14.22 3.00
C LEU A 98 -7.66 -14.44 1.98
N TRP A 99 -7.95 -15.18 0.91
CA TRP A 99 -7.04 -15.36 -0.21
C TRP A 99 -6.60 -14.03 -0.82
N ILE A 100 -7.56 -13.13 -1.06
CA ILE A 100 -7.27 -11.78 -1.55
C ILE A 100 -6.34 -11.03 -0.58
N ASN A 101 -6.72 -10.93 0.70
CA ASN A 101 -5.93 -10.16 1.67
C ASN A 101 -4.51 -10.69 1.89
N ILE A 102 -4.29 -12.00 1.75
CA ILE A 102 -2.96 -12.60 1.97
C ILE A 102 -2.12 -12.57 0.69
N ILE A 103 -2.68 -13.07 -0.42
CA ILE A 103 -1.93 -13.33 -1.65
C ILE A 103 -1.94 -12.13 -2.58
N MET A 104 -3.06 -11.41 -2.66
CA MET A 104 -3.23 -10.28 -3.59
C MET A 104 -2.67 -9.00 -3.00
N ASP A 105 -2.90 -8.76 -1.71
CA ASP A 105 -2.52 -7.49 -1.09
C ASP A 105 -1.11 -7.54 -0.48
N GLY A 106 -0.73 -8.65 0.14
CA GLY A 106 0.54 -8.77 0.87
C GLY A 106 1.79 -8.52 0.01
N PRO A 107 2.03 -9.30 -1.06
CA PRO A 107 3.22 -9.13 -1.89
C PRO A 107 3.32 -7.76 -2.58
N PRO A 108 2.25 -7.21 -3.21
CA PRO A 108 2.29 -5.85 -3.73
C PRO A 108 2.51 -4.78 -2.66
N ALA A 109 1.95 -4.91 -1.46
CA ALA A 109 2.21 -3.99 -0.35
C ALA A 109 3.69 -3.98 0.06
N MET A 110 4.32 -5.15 0.12
CA MET A 110 5.77 -5.26 0.35
C MET A 110 6.58 -4.64 -0.78
N ALA A 111 6.16 -4.81 -2.03
CA ALA A 111 6.80 -4.19 -3.19
C ALA A 111 6.67 -2.66 -3.20
N TRP A 112 5.61 -2.12 -2.60
CA TRP A 112 5.42 -0.67 -2.42
C TRP A 112 6.32 -0.10 -1.33
N ALA A 113 6.54 -0.83 -0.24
CA ALA A 113 7.45 -0.37 0.82
C ALA A 113 8.87 -0.05 0.30
N VAL A 114 9.30 -0.76 -0.76
CA VAL A 114 10.62 -0.59 -1.40
C VAL A 114 10.59 0.20 -2.71
N ASP A 115 9.49 0.91 -3.01
CA ASP A 115 9.41 1.75 -4.22
C ASP A 115 10.44 2.89 -4.12
N PRO A 116 11.25 3.14 -5.17
CA PRO A 116 12.32 4.12 -5.08
C PRO A 116 11.76 5.53 -4.97
N ALA A 117 12.45 6.36 -4.17
CA ALA A 117 12.13 7.78 -4.00
C ALA A 117 12.08 8.52 -5.35
N GLU A 118 11.12 9.42 -5.51
CA GLU A 118 11.08 10.35 -6.64
C GLU A 118 12.37 11.21 -6.69
N ASP A 119 12.79 11.59 -7.89
CA ASP A 119 14.08 12.28 -8.10
C ASP A 119 14.07 13.71 -7.50
N ASP A 120 12.90 14.30 -7.32
CA ASP A 120 12.66 15.65 -6.78
C ASP A 120 12.09 15.65 -5.35
N VAL A 121 12.05 14.50 -4.67
CA VAL A 121 11.53 14.38 -3.30
C VAL A 121 12.19 15.34 -2.30
N MET A 122 13.45 15.73 -2.55
CA MET A 122 14.19 16.69 -1.72
C MET A 122 13.92 18.16 -2.07
N ARG A 123 13.32 18.44 -3.23
CA ARG A 123 12.92 19.80 -3.64
C ARG A 123 11.62 20.24 -2.99
N HIS A 124 10.80 19.29 -2.57
CA HIS A 124 9.56 19.54 -1.84
C HIS A 124 9.87 20.06 -0.43
N GLN A 125 9.05 20.99 0.07
CA GLN A 125 9.16 21.46 1.45
C GLN A 125 8.81 20.31 2.42
N PRO A 126 9.38 20.31 3.65
CA PRO A 126 8.93 19.39 4.70
C PRO A 126 7.41 19.49 4.88
N ARG A 127 6.72 18.34 4.98
CA ARG A 127 5.27 18.36 5.22
C ARG A 127 4.95 19.02 6.55
N ASP A 128 3.73 19.51 6.65
CA ASP A 128 3.18 19.94 7.93
C ASP A 128 2.97 18.72 8.85
N SER A 129 3.35 18.85 10.11
CA SER A 129 3.13 17.82 11.13
C SER A 129 1.64 17.63 11.45
N GLY A 130 0.82 18.66 11.24
CA GLY A 130 -0.64 18.61 11.42
C GLY A 130 -1.40 18.00 10.24
N GLU A 131 -0.73 17.73 9.12
CA GLU A 131 -1.38 17.16 7.93
C GLU A 131 -1.83 15.72 8.20
N ARG A 132 -3.11 15.44 7.95
CA ARG A 132 -3.68 14.10 8.08
C ARG A 132 -3.28 13.25 6.87
N ILE A 133 -2.83 12.02 7.13
CA ILE A 133 -2.53 11.03 6.08
C ILE A 133 -3.77 10.79 5.18
N LEU A 134 -4.95 10.72 5.80
CA LEU A 134 -6.26 10.64 5.14
C LEU A 134 -7.00 11.96 5.30
N ASP A 135 -6.86 12.83 4.31
CA ASP A 135 -7.70 14.03 4.18
C ASP A 135 -9.06 13.70 3.53
N ALA A 136 -9.97 14.67 3.54
CA ALA A 136 -11.31 14.47 2.97
C ALA A 136 -11.24 14.11 1.46
N ARG A 137 -10.29 14.68 0.72
CA ARG A 137 -10.09 14.38 -0.70
C ARG A 137 -9.69 12.93 -0.92
N ARG A 138 -8.72 12.41 -0.16
CA ARG A 138 -8.29 11.00 -0.22
C ARG A 138 -9.42 10.09 0.20
N LEU A 139 -10.17 10.42 1.25
CA LEU A 139 -11.30 9.59 1.69
C LEU A 139 -12.39 9.49 0.61
N ILE A 140 -12.70 10.60 -0.08
CA ILE A 140 -13.63 10.60 -1.22
C ILE A 140 -13.07 9.75 -2.37
N ALA A 141 -11.78 9.87 -2.69
CA ALA A 141 -11.16 9.08 -3.75
C ALA A 141 -11.20 7.57 -3.44
N ILE A 142 -10.86 7.19 -2.21
CA ILE A 142 -10.93 5.82 -1.68
C ILE A 142 -12.37 5.28 -1.79
N SER A 143 -13.35 6.07 -1.34
CA SER A 143 -14.76 5.68 -1.36
C SER A 143 -15.28 5.51 -2.78
N ARG A 144 -14.89 6.42 -3.70
CA ARG A 144 -15.23 6.33 -5.14
C ARG A 144 -14.62 5.09 -5.78
N ALA A 145 -13.35 4.79 -5.50
CA ALA A 145 -12.70 3.58 -6.00
C ALA A 145 -13.43 2.34 -5.50
N GLY A 146 -13.71 2.25 -4.19
CA GLY A 146 -14.49 1.15 -3.61
C GLY A 146 -15.87 0.99 -4.25
N ALA A 147 -16.59 2.09 -4.46
CA ALA A 147 -17.89 2.09 -5.12
C ALA A 147 -17.83 1.58 -6.57
N VAL A 148 -16.82 2.00 -7.36
CA VAL A 148 -16.61 1.51 -8.73
C VAL A 148 -16.36 0.00 -8.74
N MET A 149 -15.51 -0.50 -7.84
CA MET A 149 -15.23 -1.93 -7.73
C MET A 149 -16.49 -2.72 -7.38
N ALA A 150 -17.29 -2.21 -6.45
CA ALA A 150 -18.54 -2.83 -6.03
C ALA A 150 -19.60 -2.83 -7.13
N LEU A 151 -19.87 -1.67 -7.74
CA LEU A 151 -20.85 -1.55 -8.83
C LEU A 151 -20.45 -2.40 -10.03
N GLY A 152 -19.17 -2.41 -10.40
CA GLY A 152 -18.66 -3.23 -11.49
C GLY A 152 -18.79 -4.72 -11.20
N THR A 153 -18.44 -5.17 -9.99
CA THR A 153 -18.49 -6.59 -9.62
C THR A 153 -19.93 -7.10 -9.48
N VAL A 154 -20.79 -6.35 -8.76
CA VAL A 154 -22.21 -6.70 -8.58
C VAL A 154 -22.96 -6.60 -9.91
N GLY A 155 -22.70 -5.55 -10.70
CA GLY A 155 -23.29 -5.37 -12.02
C GLY A 155 -22.93 -6.50 -12.97
N LEU A 156 -21.67 -6.93 -12.99
CA LEU A 156 -21.25 -8.09 -13.78
C LEU A 156 -21.93 -9.37 -13.29
N LEU A 157 -22.01 -9.59 -11.97
CA LEU A 157 -22.69 -10.77 -11.42
C LEU A 157 -24.16 -10.82 -11.84
N ALA A 158 -24.87 -9.69 -11.71
CA ALA A 158 -26.27 -9.57 -12.11
C ALA A 158 -26.44 -9.85 -13.62
N PHE A 159 -25.55 -9.32 -14.45
CA PHE A 159 -25.59 -9.47 -15.89
C PHE A 159 -25.21 -10.88 -16.36
N ALA A 160 -24.17 -11.50 -15.79
CA ALA A 160 -23.63 -12.78 -16.25
C ALA A 160 -24.45 -13.98 -15.74
N ARG A 161 -25.12 -13.86 -14.60
CA ARG A 161 -25.85 -14.97 -13.96
C ARG A 161 -26.90 -15.64 -14.87
N PRO A 162 -27.75 -14.91 -15.62
CA PRO A 162 -28.75 -15.52 -16.50
C PRO A 162 -28.16 -16.32 -17.67
N TRP A 163 -26.95 -15.98 -18.12
CA TRP A 163 -26.36 -16.52 -19.34
C TRP A 163 -25.31 -17.61 -19.08
N ALA A 164 -24.50 -17.47 -18.02
CA ALA A 164 -23.37 -18.33 -17.73
C ALA A 164 -23.63 -19.36 -16.61
N GLY A 165 -24.76 -19.23 -15.90
CA GLY A 165 -25.07 -20.00 -14.69
C GLY A 165 -24.39 -19.44 -13.43
N THR A 166 -24.95 -19.76 -12.26
CA THR A 166 -24.55 -19.16 -10.97
C THR A 166 -23.08 -19.40 -10.61
N ASP A 167 -22.59 -20.64 -10.70
CA ASP A 167 -21.21 -21.00 -10.36
C ASP A 167 -20.17 -20.24 -11.20
N THR A 168 -20.42 -20.14 -12.50
CA THR A 168 -19.53 -19.42 -13.42
C THR A 168 -19.60 -17.92 -13.17
N ALA A 169 -20.79 -17.36 -12.96
CA ALA A 169 -20.97 -15.95 -12.69
C ALA A 169 -20.30 -15.50 -11.37
N LEU A 170 -20.31 -16.35 -10.33
CA LEU A 170 -19.57 -16.10 -9.08
C LEU A 170 -18.05 -16.12 -9.32
N THR A 171 -17.56 -17.05 -10.13
CA THR A 171 -16.13 -17.09 -10.49
C THR A 171 -15.73 -15.86 -11.31
N MET A 172 -16.61 -15.39 -12.19
CA MET A 172 -16.42 -14.14 -12.95
C MET A 172 -16.42 -12.92 -12.03
N ALA A 173 -17.30 -12.87 -11.03
CA ALA A 173 -17.34 -11.80 -10.03
C ALA A 173 -16.05 -11.78 -9.20
N PHE A 174 -15.61 -12.93 -8.69
CA PHE A 174 -14.33 -13.07 -7.98
C PHE A 174 -13.15 -12.57 -8.81
N THR A 175 -13.05 -13.03 -10.07
CA THR A 175 -11.97 -12.62 -10.97
C THR A 175 -12.03 -11.13 -11.30
N THR A 176 -13.22 -10.59 -11.49
CA THR A 176 -13.42 -9.17 -11.79
C THR A 176 -13.04 -8.29 -10.60
N PHE A 177 -13.39 -8.70 -9.39
CA PHE A 177 -12.99 -8.00 -8.18
C PHE A 177 -11.47 -7.99 -8.03
N VAL A 178 -10.80 -9.11 -8.30
CA VAL A 178 -9.34 -9.21 -8.34
C VAL A 178 -8.73 -8.27 -9.39
N LEU A 179 -9.26 -8.25 -10.61
CA LEU A 179 -8.78 -7.35 -11.67
C LEU A 179 -8.98 -5.88 -11.27
N PHE A 180 -10.11 -5.54 -10.67
CA PHE A 180 -10.37 -4.20 -10.15
C PHE A 180 -9.34 -3.76 -9.12
N GLN A 181 -8.92 -4.66 -8.21
CA GLN A 181 -7.86 -4.37 -7.26
C GLN A 181 -6.52 -4.13 -7.97
N LEU A 182 -6.17 -4.92 -8.97
CA LEU A 182 -4.99 -4.67 -9.80
C LEU A 182 -5.04 -3.29 -10.44
N PHE A 183 -6.18 -2.90 -11.03
CA PHE A 183 -6.34 -1.54 -11.58
C PHE A 183 -6.29 -0.45 -10.51
N ASN A 184 -6.91 -0.68 -9.34
CA ASN A 184 -6.86 0.23 -8.22
C ASN A 184 -5.44 0.44 -7.70
N SER A 185 -4.59 -0.58 -7.75
CA SER A 185 -3.17 -0.49 -7.38
C SER A 185 -2.43 0.56 -8.23
N PHE A 186 -2.74 0.66 -9.52
CA PHE A 186 -2.18 1.68 -10.40
C PHE A 186 -2.76 3.07 -10.14
N ASN A 187 -4.07 3.16 -9.86
CA ASN A 187 -4.73 4.43 -9.54
C ASN A 187 -4.24 5.01 -8.20
N ALA A 188 -3.99 4.16 -7.21
CA ALA A 188 -3.45 4.57 -5.92
C ALA A 188 -2.05 5.19 -6.06
N ARG A 189 -1.21 4.72 -7.00
CA ARG A 189 0.10 5.34 -7.32
C ARG A 189 0.01 6.67 -8.09
N ALA A 190 -1.19 7.14 -8.47
CA ALA A 190 -1.35 8.24 -9.42
C ALA A 190 -1.71 9.61 -8.84
N ASP A 191 -1.50 9.85 -7.55
CA ASP A 191 -2.00 11.07 -6.87
C ASP A 191 -1.51 12.39 -7.51
N GLN A 192 -0.25 12.45 -7.97
CA GLN A 192 0.35 13.69 -8.48
C GLN A 192 1.03 13.55 -9.87
N GLY A 193 0.62 12.58 -10.68
CA GLY A 193 1.20 12.46 -12.04
C GLY A 193 0.56 11.40 -12.93
N PRO A 194 1.01 11.27 -14.20
CA PRO A 194 0.43 10.35 -15.17
C PRO A 194 0.56 8.88 -14.76
N LEU A 195 -0.51 8.11 -14.95
CA LEU A 195 -0.63 6.67 -14.61
C LEU A 195 0.58 5.83 -15.06
N LEU A 196 1.18 6.15 -16.21
CA LEU A 196 2.33 5.46 -16.82
C LEU A 196 3.60 6.33 -16.86
N GLY A 197 3.93 7.00 -15.76
CA GLY A 197 5.18 7.76 -15.64
C GLY A 197 6.44 6.86 -15.68
N ARG A 198 7.55 7.37 -16.23
CA ARG A 198 8.85 6.67 -16.32
C ARG A 198 9.34 6.13 -14.97
N HIS A 199 9.11 6.87 -13.89
CA HIS A 199 9.48 6.45 -12.53
C HIS A 199 8.64 5.26 -12.05
N ARG A 200 7.36 5.20 -12.43
CA ARG A 200 6.43 4.14 -11.99
C ARG A 200 6.68 2.80 -12.65
N LEU A 201 7.17 2.83 -13.88
CA LEU A 201 7.59 1.64 -14.62
C LEU A 201 8.94 1.07 -14.13
N ARG A 202 9.69 1.83 -13.31
CA ARG A 202 11.04 1.46 -12.86
C ARG A 202 11.03 0.33 -11.82
N ASN A 203 9.97 0.19 -11.03
CA ASN A 203 9.88 -0.83 -9.99
C ASN A 203 9.57 -2.21 -10.58
N ARG A 204 10.63 -2.95 -10.94
CA ARG A 204 10.53 -4.31 -11.47
C ARG A 204 9.93 -5.29 -10.46
N THR A 205 10.19 -5.11 -9.16
CA THR A 205 9.65 -5.97 -8.10
C THR A 205 8.13 -5.92 -8.08
N LEU A 206 7.55 -4.72 -8.18
CA LEU A 206 6.10 -4.56 -8.27
C LEU A 206 5.54 -5.28 -9.50
N TRP A 207 6.17 -5.16 -10.67
CA TRP A 207 5.73 -5.87 -11.87
C TRP A 207 5.78 -7.39 -11.71
N TRP A 208 6.82 -7.93 -11.08
CA TRP A 208 6.89 -9.35 -10.74
C TRP A 208 5.80 -9.77 -9.77
N CYS A 209 5.50 -8.96 -8.74
CA CYS A 209 4.41 -9.22 -7.81
C CYS A 209 3.05 -9.20 -8.50
N LEU A 210 2.75 -8.19 -9.33
CA LEU A 210 1.48 -8.09 -10.06
C LEU A 210 1.32 -9.22 -11.08
N ALA A 211 2.39 -9.59 -11.79
CA ALA A 211 2.38 -10.73 -12.71
C ALA A 211 2.19 -12.05 -11.96
N GLY A 212 2.89 -12.24 -10.83
CA GLY A 212 2.75 -13.41 -9.97
C GLY A 212 1.33 -13.55 -9.43
N VAL A 213 0.75 -12.45 -8.97
CA VAL A 213 -0.65 -12.35 -8.54
C VAL A 213 -1.60 -12.78 -9.65
N LEU A 214 -1.40 -12.31 -10.88
CA LEU A 214 -2.24 -12.71 -12.02
C LEU A 214 -2.10 -14.21 -12.34
N VAL A 215 -0.88 -14.75 -12.32
CA VAL A 215 -0.63 -16.18 -12.55
C VAL A 215 -1.29 -17.03 -11.47
N VAL A 216 -1.17 -16.61 -10.21
CA VAL A 216 -1.78 -17.30 -9.07
C VAL A 216 -3.31 -17.22 -9.14
N GLN A 217 -3.87 -16.11 -9.57
CA GLN A 217 -5.31 -15.98 -9.84
C GLN A 217 -5.78 -16.94 -10.95
N ILE A 218 -5.05 -17.02 -12.06
CA ILE A 218 -5.34 -17.96 -13.16
C ILE A 218 -5.25 -19.40 -12.65
N ALA A 219 -4.23 -19.73 -11.87
CA ALA A 219 -4.06 -21.05 -11.27
C ALA A 219 -5.22 -21.39 -10.32
N ALA A 220 -5.64 -20.46 -9.47
CA ALA A 220 -6.78 -20.63 -8.56
C ALA A 220 -8.08 -20.93 -9.31
N VAL A 221 -8.29 -20.28 -10.46
CA VAL A 221 -9.49 -20.44 -11.29
C VAL A 221 -9.43 -21.63 -12.23
N GLN A 222 -8.25 -22.11 -12.65
CA GLN A 222 -8.13 -23.18 -13.66
C GLN A 222 -7.78 -24.55 -13.05
N VAL A 223 -6.99 -24.59 -11.97
CA VAL A 223 -6.49 -25.84 -11.39
C VAL A 223 -7.56 -26.48 -10.51
N ARG A 224 -7.96 -27.72 -10.85
CA ARG A 224 -9.02 -28.48 -10.15
C ARG A 224 -8.78 -28.63 -8.63
N GLY A 225 -7.53 -28.68 -8.18
CA GLY A 225 -7.16 -28.74 -6.76
C GLY A 225 -7.35 -27.41 -6.03
N ALA A 226 -6.97 -26.28 -6.65
CA ALA A 226 -7.14 -24.95 -6.09
C ALA A 226 -8.62 -24.51 -6.08
N LYS A 227 -9.41 -24.95 -7.07
CA LYS A 227 -10.87 -24.75 -7.10
C LYS A 227 -11.59 -25.26 -5.84
N ARG A 228 -11.07 -26.28 -5.15
CA ARG A 228 -11.68 -26.80 -3.90
C ARG A 228 -11.35 -25.96 -2.67
N LEU A 229 -10.26 -25.20 -2.69
CA LEU A 229 -9.88 -24.28 -1.61
C LEU A 229 -10.59 -22.91 -1.73
N VAL A 230 -11.00 -22.56 -2.95
CA VAL A 230 -11.54 -21.24 -3.29
C VAL A 230 -13.07 -21.28 -3.54
N ARG A 231 -13.70 -22.46 -3.64
CA ARG A 231 -15.17 -22.61 -3.68
C ARG A 231 -15.76 -22.69 -2.28
#